data_AF-A4YUS5-F1
#
_entry.id   AF-A4YUS5-F1
#
_cell.length_a   1.000
_cell.length_b   1.000
_cell.length_c   1.000
_cell.angle_alpha   90.00
_cell.angle_beta   90.00
_cell.angle_gamma   90.00
#
_symmetry.space_group_name_H-M   'P 1'
#
loop_
_entity.id
_entity.type
_entity.pdbx_description
1 polymer ?
#
loop_
_entity_poly.entity_id
_entity_poly.type
_entity_poly.pdbx_seq_one_letter_code
_entity_poly.pdbx_strand_id
1 'polypeptide(L)'
;MSEVGRVAFREEGSNWNAYYAMSNTMDHALYLGTIKLALVANRQRKTEFIELMQKCVADVVEELYGVRPTFPPESLRAAPEHERSSD
;
A
#
# COMPACT_ATOMS: atom_id res chain seq x y z
N MET A 1 4.59 -15.10 12.86
CA MET A 1 3.85 -13.87 12.48
C MET A 1 2.96 -14.23 11.31
N SER A 2 1.65 -14.09 11.45
CA SER A 2 0.70 -14.26 10.35
C SER A 2 0.54 -12.92 9.62
N GLU A 3 0.84 -12.89 8.32
CA GLU A 3 0.64 -11.70 7.49
C GLU A 3 -0.86 -11.57 7.19
N VAL A 4 -1.48 -10.47 7.65
CA VAL A 4 -2.93 -10.24 7.52
C VAL A 4 -3.27 -9.58 6.18
N GLY A 5 -2.32 -8.86 5.58
CA GLY A 5 -2.45 -8.17 4.30
C GLY A 5 -1.32 -7.15 4.11
N ARG A 6 -1.40 -6.36 3.03
CA ARG A 6 -0.41 -5.33 2.68
C ARG A 6 -1.06 -4.11 2.05
N VAL A 7 -0.39 -2.97 2.15
CA VAL A 7 -0.69 -1.79 1.33
C VAL A 7 0.08 -1.92 0.03
N ALA A 8 -0.64 -2.05 -1.09
CA ALA A 8 -0.11 -2.14 -2.42
C ALA A 8 -0.27 -0.80 -3.15
N PHE A 9 0.72 -0.45 -3.98
CA PHE A 9 0.66 0.76 -4.79
C PHE A 9 0.78 0.41 -6.28
N ARG A 10 -0.08 0.98 -7.12
CA ARG A 10 -0.09 0.75 -8.57
C ARG A 10 -0.11 2.06 -9.35
N GLU A 11 0.59 2.09 -10.46
CA GLU A 11 0.55 3.21 -11.41
C GLU A 11 -0.58 2.95 -12.42
N GLU A 12 -1.52 3.88 -12.51
CA GLU A 12 -2.67 3.80 -13.42
C GLU A 12 -2.86 5.14 -14.13
N GLY A 13 -2.42 5.21 -15.38
CA GLY A 13 -2.39 6.46 -16.15
C GLY A 13 -1.49 7.51 -15.50
N SER A 14 -2.08 8.64 -15.07
CA SER A 14 -1.34 9.74 -14.41
C SER A 14 -1.38 9.68 -12.88
N ASN A 15 -1.89 8.58 -12.33
CA ASN A 15 -2.16 8.41 -10.91
C ASN A 15 -1.34 7.28 -10.31
N TRP A 16 -1.05 7.42 -9.03
CA TRP A 16 -0.48 6.38 -8.17
C TRP A 16 -1.53 6.03 -7.11
N ASN A 17 -2.08 4.83 -7.22
CA ASN A 17 -3.21 4.36 -6.44
C ASN A 17 -2.74 3.45 -5.31
N ALA A 18 -3.26 3.67 -4.11
CA ALA A 18 -3.03 2.84 -2.95
C ALA A 18 -4.23 1.92 -2.72
N TYR A 19 -3.94 0.66 -2.44
CA TYR A 19 -4.92 -0.38 -2.14
C TYR A 19 -4.51 -1.15 -0.90
N TYR A 20 -5.48 -1.62 -0.11
CA TYR A 20 -5.25 -2.68 0.87
C TYR A 20 -5.60 -4.02 0.24
N ALA A 21 -4.65 -4.95 0.24
CA ALA A 21 -4.79 -6.25 -0.41
C ALA A 21 -4.36 -7.38 0.52
N MET A 22 -4.82 -8.59 0.23
CA MET A 22 -4.28 -9.78 0.89
C MET A 22 -2.82 -9.99 0.46
N SER A 23 -2.03 -10.63 1.31
CA SER A 23 -0.57 -10.75 1.13
C SER A 23 -0.17 -11.32 -0.23
N ASN A 24 -0.97 -12.27 -0.75
CA ASN A 24 -0.68 -13.07 -1.94
C ASN A 24 -1.61 -12.80 -3.12
N THR A 25 -2.54 -11.85 -3.03
CA THR A 25 -3.45 -11.53 -4.15
C THR A 25 -4.01 -10.11 -4.03
N MET A 26 -4.31 -9.51 -5.18
CA MET A 26 -5.02 -8.26 -5.31
C MET A 26 -6.54 -8.44 -5.50
N ASP A 27 -7.02 -9.68 -5.47
CA ASP A 27 -8.45 -9.96 -5.49
C ASP A 27 -9.14 -9.31 -4.29
N HIS A 28 -10.23 -8.60 -4.57
CA HIS A 28 -10.98 -7.81 -3.58
C HIS A 28 -10.13 -6.72 -2.89
N ALA A 29 -9.03 -6.29 -3.49
CA ALA A 29 -8.23 -5.19 -2.96
C ALA A 29 -9.08 -3.93 -2.78
N LEU A 30 -9.03 -3.36 -1.59
CA LEU A 30 -9.80 -2.19 -1.20
C LEU A 30 -9.05 -0.94 -1.60
N TYR A 31 -9.67 -0.08 -2.41
CA TYR A 31 -9.11 1.21 -2.76
C TYR A 31 -9.02 2.12 -1.52
N LEU A 32 -7.83 2.64 -1.23
CA LEU A 32 -7.57 3.53 -0.10
C LEU A 32 -7.46 4.99 -0.53
N GLY A 33 -6.84 5.25 -1.67
CA GLY A 33 -6.60 6.61 -2.14
C GLY A 33 -5.76 6.68 -3.41
N THR A 34 -5.66 7.89 -3.96
CA THR A 34 -4.89 8.18 -5.18
C THR A 34 -4.15 9.50 -5.03
N ILE A 35 -3.01 9.59 -5.70
CA ILE A 35 -2.26 10.82 -5.85
C ILE A 35 -1.69 10.92 -7.26
N LYS A 36 -1.56 12.14 -7.79
CA LYS A 36 -0.93 12.32 -9.11
C LYS A 36 0.54 11.90 -9.07
N LEU A 37 0.97 11.12 -10.06
CA LEU A 37 2.37 10.68 -10.20
C LEU A 37 3.33 11.88 -10.19
N ALA A 38 2.97 12.98 -10.86
CA ALA A 38 3.74 14.21 -10.87
C ALA A 38 3.99 14.80 -9.48
N LEU A 39 3.07 14.62 -8.52
CA LEU A 39 3.23 15.13 -7.15
C LEU A 39 4.18 14.26 -6.32
N VAL A 40 4.20 12.95 -6.58
CA VAL A 40 5.07 11.97 -5.89
C VAL A 40 6.36 11.63 -6.65
N ALA A 41 6.68 12.37 -7.72
CA ALA A 41 7.99 12.30 -8.37
C ALA A 41 9.12 12.68 -7.39
N ASN A 42 8.81 13.50 -6.39
CA ASN A 42 9.69 13.76 -5.26
C ASN A 42 9.67 12.58 -4.27
N ARG A 43 10.84 12.03 -3.94
CA ARG A 43 10.99 10.86 -3.06
C ARG A 43 10.40 11.07 -1.66
N GLN A 44 10.57 12.26 -1.09
CA GLN A 44 10.02 12.57 0.23
C GLN A 44 8.48 12.51 0.21
N ARG A 45 7.85 13.15 -0.79
CA ARG A 45 6.38 13.11 -0.94
C ARG A 45 5.86 11.70 -1.20
N LYS A 46 6.61 10.90 -1.96
CA LYS A 46 6.29 9.48 -2.19
C LYS A 46 6.29 8.71 -0.86
N THR A 47 7.31 8.90 -0.03
CA THR A 47 7.39 8.30 1.31
C THR A 47 6.26 8.78 2.22
N GLU A 48 5.99 10.09 2.27
CA GLU A 48 4.92 10.67 3.07
C GLU A 48 3.54 10.09 2.70
N PHE A 49 3.28 9.89 1.41
CA PHE A 49 2.05 9.25 0.94
C PHE A 49 1.96 7.79 1.38
N ILE A 50 3.06 7.02 1.27
CA ILE A 50 3.10 5.62 1.74
C ILE A 50 2.79 5.55 3.24
N GLU A 51 3.50 6.35 4.03
CA GLU A 51 3.35 6.37 5.48
C GLU A 51 1.93 6.76 5.90
N LEU A 52 1.32 7.73 5.20
CA LEU A 52 -0.05 8.13 5.46
C LEU A 52 -1.02 6.96 5.24
N MET A 53 -0.92 6.26 4.11
CA MET A 53 -1.80 5.11 3.82
C MET A 53 -1.61 3.98 4.84
N GLN A 54 -0.35 3.70 5.22
CA GLN A 54 -0.04 2.70 6.25
C GLN A 54 -0.60 3.08 7.62
N LYS A 55 -0.48 4.36 8.03
CA LYS A 55 -1.04 4.85 9.30
C LYS A 55 -2.55 4.72 9.33
N CYS A 56 -3.24 5.13 8.25
CA CYS A 56 -4.70 4.98 8.16
C CYS A 56 -5.14 3.52 8.26
N VAL A 57 -4.45 2.59 7.60
CA VAL A 57 -4.75 1.15 7.72
C VAL A 57 -4.46 0.65 9.14
N ALA A 58 -3.35 1.08 9.75
CA ALA A 58 -3.04 0.71 11.12
C ALA A 58 -4.12 1.16 12.12
N ASP A 59 -4.62 2.38 11.97
CA ASP A 59 -5.66 2.93 12.85
C ASP A 59 -6.96 2.12 12.72
N VAL A 60 -7.38 1.78 11.50
CA VAL A 60 -8.57 0.93 11.26
C VAL A 60 -8.39 -0.47 11.84
N VAL A 61 -7.23 -1.10 11.64
CA VAL A 61 -6.97 -2.45 12.17
C VAL A 61 -6.91 -2.44 13.70
N GLU A 62 -6.30 -1.42 14.30
CA GLU A 62 -6.26 -1.24 15.76
C GLU A 62 -7.66 -1.03 16.34
N GLU A 63 -8.50 -0.21 15.70
CA GLU A 63 -9.89 0.00 16.10
C GLU A 63 -10.73 -1.28 16.07
N LEU A 64 -10.58 -2.10 15.01
CA LEU A 64 -11.38 -3.31 14.82
C LEU A 64 -10.90 -4.52 15.63
N TYR A 65 -9.59 -4.65 15.85
CA TYR A 65 -8.99 -5.87 16.40
C TYR A 65 -8.20 -5.64 17.69
N GLY A 66 -8.08 -4.39 18.16
CA GLY A 66 -7.35 -4.03 19.39
C GLY A 66 -5.83 -4.23 19.30
N VAL A 67 -5.28 -4.47 18.11
CA VAL A 67 -3.85 -4.69 17.88
C VAL A 67 -3.39 -3.83 16.71
N ARG A 68 -2.39 -2.97 16.95
CA ARG A 68 -1.79 -2.15 15.91
C ARG A 68 -0.85 -2.99 15.02
N PRO A 69 -1.07 -3.06 13.70
CA PRO A 69 -0.17 -3.78 12.81
C PRO A 69 1.14 -3.01 12.64
N THR A 70 2.23 -3.74 12.37
CA THR A 70 3.52 -3.15 12.01
C THR A 70 3.74 -3.27 10.51
N PHE A 71 4.24 -2.20 9.90
CA PHE A 71 4.71 -2.21 8.52
C PHE A 71 6.22 -2.28 8.54
N PRO A 72 6.86 -3.30 7.95
CA PRO A 72 8.30 -3.37 7.91
C PRO A 72 8.86 -2.15 7.16
N PRO A 73 10.05 -1.66 7.53
CA PRO A 73 10.69 -0.53 6.83
C PRO A 73 10.94 -0.84 5.34
N GLU A 74 10.97 -2.12 4.97
CA GLU A 74 11.03 -2.61 3.60
C GLU A 74 9.67 -2.64 2.87
N SER A 75 8.60 -2.08 3.42
CA SER A 75 7.23 -2.13 2.86
C SER A 75 7.10 -1.61 1.41
N LEU A 76 8.15 -0.99 0.88
CA LEU A 76 8.42 -0.83 -0.55
C LEU A 76 8.89 -2.14 -1.25
N ARG A 77 8.42 -3.31 -0.82
CA ARG A 77 8.73 -4.54 -1.57
C ARG A 77 8.11 -4.42 -2.94
N ALA A 78 8.90 -4.65 -3.98
CA ALA A 78 8.36 -4.79 -5.32
C ALA A 78 7.25 -5.85 -5.29
N ALA A 79 6.16 -5.61 -6.03
CA ALA A 79 5.02 -6.51 -6.06
C ALA A 79 5.48 -7.98 -6.27
N PRO A 80 4.75 -8.99 -5.77
CA PRO A 80 5.05 -10.39 -6.06
C PRO A 80 5.33 -10.60 -7.55
N GLU A 81 6.24 -11.49 -7.91
CA GLU A 81 6.70 -11.64 -9.31
C GLU A 81 5.54 -11.86 -10.29
N HIS A 82 4.50 -12.58 -9.87
CA HIS A 82 3.30 -12.83 -10.67
C HIS A 82 2.37 -11.62 -10.82
N GLU A 83 2.57 -10.56 -10.05
CA GLU A 83 1.85 -9.28 -10.17
C GLU A 83 2.68 -8.19 -10.86
N ARG A 84 3.98 -8.44 -11.10
CA ARG A 84 4.78 -7.56 -11.94
C ARG A 84 4.39 -7.84 -13.38
N SER A 85 3.48 -7.03 -13.92
CA SER A 85 3.19 -7.05 -15.36
C SER A 85 4.52 -7.02 -16.11
N SER A 86 4.75 -8.03 -16.93
CA SER A 86 5.84 -8.04 -17.91
C SER A 86 5.51 -6.97 -18.95
N ASP A 87 6.19 -5.83 -18.84
CA ASP A 87 6.37 -4.86 -19.92
C ASP A 87 7.83 -4.39 -19.90
#